data_AF-T1GUQ4-F1
#
_entry.id   AF-T1GUQ4-F1
#
_cell.length_a   1.000
_cell.length_b   1.000
_cell.length_c   1.000
_cell.angle_alpha   90.00
_cell.angle_beta   90.00
_cell.angle_gamma   90.00
#
_symmetry.space_group_name_H-M   'P 1'
#
loop_
_entity.id
_entity.type
_entity.pdbx_description
1 polymer ?
#
loop_
_entity_poly.entity_id
_entity_poly.type
_entity_poly.pdbx_seq_one_letter_code
_entity_poly.pdbx_strand_id
1 'polypeptide(L)'
;MGLLETHMDSNNQGFLKSIISCLSVLLRAQDYDCWSYSSTLRYVDAITSFTIHSKPKIRKAAQHAIIAIIHGSCFMLPKKDPENPDEEAVIPPKVKFHPIGGRVVKFCLNLFKSETLANSQTTVLHALELLKDTI
;
A
#
# COMPACT_ATOMS: atom_id res chain seq x y z
N MET A 1 4.32 -15.69 0.37
CA MET A 1 5.42 -15.13 -0.46
C MET A 1 5.69 -15.98 -1.70
N GLY A 2 5.94 -17.29 -1.57
CA GLY A 2 6.30 -18.14 -2.71
C GLY A 2 5.37 -18.05 -3.93
N LEU A 3 4.05 -17.92 -3.75
CA LEU A 3 3.11 -17.81 -4.87
C LEU A 3 3.20 -16.47 -5.64
N LEU A 4 3.51 -15.36 -4.97
CA LEU A 4 3.69 -14.05 -5.63
C LEU A 4 4.98 -14.03 -6.44
N GLU A 5 6.06 -14.53 -5.84
CA GLU A 5 7.37 -14.62 -6.50
C GLU A 5 7.33 -15.59 -7.69
N THR A 6 6.68 -16.74 -7.54
CA THR A 6 6.55 -17.77 -8.59
C THR A 6 5.75 -17.29 -9.81
N HIS A 7 4.84 -16.33 -9.61
CA HIS A 7 3.98 -15.82 -10.67
C HIS A 7 4.33 -14.42 -11.16
N MET A 8 5.39 -13.79 -10.64
CA MET A 8 5.79 -12.42 -10.97
C MET A 8 5.96 -12.19 -12.48
N ASP A 9 6.54 -13.15 -13.19
CA ASP A 9 6.72 -13.10 -14.66
C ASP A 9 5.59 -13.78 -15.44
N SER A 10 4.69 -14.49 -14.75
CA SER A 10 3.63 -15.26 -15.40
C SER A 10 2.69 -14.37 -16.22
N ASN A 11 2.16 -14.92 -17.31
CA ASN A 11 1.27 -14.17 -18.21
C ASN A 11 -0.12 -13.92 -17.59
N ASN A 12 -0.40 -14.52 -16.42
CA ASN A 12 -1.68 -14.42 -15.75
C ASN A 12 -1.74 -13.15 -14.85
N GLN A 13 -1.83 -11.99 -15.52
CA GLN A 13 -1.96 -10.69 -14.85
C GLN A 13 -3.22 -10.59 -13.98
N GLY A 14 -4.28 -11.34 -14.33
CA GLY A 14 -5.52 -11.40 -13.56
C GLY A 14 -5.30 -12.04 -12.19
N PHE A 15 -4.58 -13.17 -12.15
CA PHE A 15 -4.25 -13.86 -10.91
C PHE A 15 -3.43 -12.99 -9.94
N LEU A 16 -2.37 -12.35 -10.43
CA LEU A 16 -1.56 -11.43 -9.61
C LEU A 16 -2.40 -10.26 -9.07
N LYS A 17 -3.27 -9.66 -9.90
CA LYS A 17 -4.19 -8.62 -9.45
C LYS A 17 -5.11 -9.10 -8.34
N SER A 18 -5.67 -10.31 -8.46
CA SER A 18 -6.53 -10.88 -7.43
C SER A 18 -5.78 -11.07 -6.11
N ILE A 19 -4.55 -11.57 -6.14
CA ILE A 19 -3.73 -11.71 -4.93
C ILE A 19 -3.46 -10.35 -4.29
N ILE A 20 -3.04 -9.35 -5.07
CA ILE A 20 -2.79 -7.98 -4.57
C ILE A 20 -4.05 -7.40 -3.93
N SER A 21 -5.22 -7.60 -4.57
CA SER A 21 -6.51 -7.14 -4.05
C SER A 21 -6.88 -7.83 -2.73
N CYS A 22 -6.75 -9.16 -2.66
CA CYS A 22 -7.02 -9.92 -1.45
C CYS A 22 -6.11 -9.48 -0.30
N LEU A 23 -4.81 -9.31 -0.55
CA LEU A 23 -3.88 -8.83 0.45
C LEU A 23 -4.19 -7.41 0.92
N SER A 24 -4.60 -6.52 0.01
CA SER A 24 -5.03 -5.17 0.36
C SER A 24 -6.22 -5.16 1.32
N VAL A 25 -7.21 -6.03 1.10
CA VAL A 25 -8.36 -6.17 2.00
C VAL A 25 -7.93 -6.73 3.37
N LEU A 26 -7.12 -7.79 3.39
CA LEU A 26 -6.67 -8.42 4.63
C LEU A 26 -5.79 -7.49 5.49
N LEU A 27 -4.92 -6.72 4.85
CA LEU A 27 -4.03 -5.78 5.53
C LEU A 27 -4.79 -4.61 6.15
N ARG A 28 -5.84 -4.10 5.49
CA ARG A 28 -6.72 -3.05 6.05
C ARG A 28 -7.49 -3.49 7.29
N ALA A 29 -7.73 -4.80 7.43
CA ALA A 29 -8.41 -5.37 8.59
C ALA A 29 -7.47 -5.60 9.79
N GLN A 30 -6.16 -5.38 9.65
CA GLN A 30 -5.21 -5.57 10.75
C GLN A 30 -5.31 -4.44 11.77
N ASP A 31 -5.30 -4.82 13.05
CA ASP A 31 -5.21 -3.87 14.15
C ASP A 31 -3.89 -3.10 14.13
N TYR A 32 -3.86 -1.96 14.82
CA TYR A 32 -2.70 -1.08 14.86
C TYR A 32 -1.42 -1.81 15.32
N ASP A 33 -1.53 -2.65 16.36
CA ASP A 33 -0.39 -3.35 16.96
C ASP A 33 0.27 -4.33 15.98
N CYS A 34 -0.50 -4.88 15.03
CA CYS A 34 0.00 -5.82 14.03
C CYS A 34 1.03 -5.20 13.07
N TRP A 35 1.08 -3.88 12.97
CA TRP A 35 2.01 -3.15 12.10
C TRP A 35 3.43 -3.06 12.66
N SER A 36 3.64 -3.45 13.93
CA SER A 36 4.98 -3.65 14.52
C SER A 36 5.61 -4.97 14.08
N TYR A 37 4.81 -5.94 13.63
CA TYR A 37 5.29 -7.27 13.27
C TYR A 37 5.95 -7.28 11.89
N SER A 38 7.14 -7.87 11.83
CA SER A 38 7.90 -8.07 10.60
C SER A 38 7.15 -8.92 9.56
N SER A 39 6.30 -9.87 10.00
CA SER A 39 5.43 -10.66 9.12
C SER A 39 4.47 -9.78 8.32
N THR A 40 3.74 -8.88 8.98
CA THR A 40 2.83 -7.92 8.35
C THR A 40 3.57 -7.02 7.36
N LEU A 41 4.72 -6.49 7.79
CA LEU A 41 5.52 -5.58 6.98
C LEU A 41 6.07 -6.25 5.71
N ARG A 42 6.40 -7.55 5.75
CA ARG A 42 6.85 -8.30 4.54
C ARG A 42 5.78 -8.37 3.46
N TYR A 43 4.50 -8.45 3.81
CA TYR A 43 3.42 -8.43 2.81
C TYR A 43 3.27 -7.06 2.15
N VAL A 44 3.44 -5.98 2.92
CA VAL A 44 3.45 -4.64 2.35
C VAL A 44 4.65 -4.44 1.44
N ASP A 45 5.86 -4.83 1.85
CA ASP A 45 7.05 -4.73 1.01
C ASP A 45 6.87 -5.47 -0.33
N ALA A 46 6.22 -6.64 -0.29
CA ALA A 46 5.88 -7.40 -1.49
C ALA A 46 4.93 -6.63 -2.41
N ILE A 47 3.88 -6.00 -1.88
CA ILE A 47 2.96 -5.17 -2.69
C ILE A 47 3.69 -3.94 -3.23
N THR A 48 4.52 -3.30 -2.40
CA THR A 48 5.27 -2.10 -2.76
C THR A 48 6.23 -2.36 -3.94
N SER A 49 6.86 -3.53 -4.02
CA SER A 49 7.71 -3.87 -5.19
C SER A 49 6.93 -3.91 -6.51
N PHE A 50 5.64 -4.30 -6.49
CA PHE A 50 4.78 -4.30 -7.68
C PHE A 50 4.34 -2.91 -8.13
N THR A 51 4.54 -1.86 -7.32
CA THR A 51 4.16 -0.47 -7.69
C THR A 51 4.97 0.08 -8.87
N ILE A 52 6.13 -0.52 -9.15
CA ILE A 52 7.04 -0.18 -10.26
C ILE A 52 7.12 -1.27 -11.34
N HIS A 53 6.23 -2.27 -11.29
CA HIS A 53 6.19 -3.39 -12.22
C HIS A 53 6.07 -2.96 -13.71
N SER A 54 6.72 -3.64 -14.65
CA SER A 54 6.66 -3.27 -16.08
C SER A 54 5.22 -3.20 -16.66
N LYS A 55 4.39 -4.20 -16.32
CA LYS A 55 2.97 -4.29 -16.73
C LYS A 55 2.07 -3.25 -16.03
N PRO A 56 1.43 -2.29 -16.74
CA PRO A 56 0.66 -1.20 -16.14
C PRO A 56 -0.54 -1.63 -15.29
N LYS A 57 -1.23 -2.72 -15.69
CA LYS A 57 -2.39 -3.25 -14.96
C LYS A 57 -2.03 -3.72 -13.55
N ILE A 58 -0.82 -4.26 -13.39
CA ILE A 58 -0.31 -4.73 -12.09
C ILE A 58 0.14 -3.54 -11.25
N ARG A 59 0.90 -2.59 -11.83
CA ARG A 59 1.32 -1.39 -11.08
C ARG A 59 0.15 -0.63 -10.50
N LYS A 60 -0.85 -0.30 -11.32
CA LYS A 60 -2.01 0.48 -10.86
C LYS A 60 -2.76 -0.24 -9.76
N ALA A 61 -2.86 -1.57 -9.83
CA ALA A 61 -3.47 -2.37 -8.76
C ALA A 61 -2.64 -2.33 -7.47
N ALA A 62 -1.31 -2.39 -7.57
CA ALA A 62 -0.41 -2.29 -6.42
C ALA A 62 -0.40 -0.89 -5.79
N GLN A 63 -0.32 0.17 -6.60
CA GLN A 63 -0.40 1.56 -6.15
C GLN A 63 -1.74 1.81 -5.43
N HIS A 64 -2.85 1.40 -6.05
CA HIS A 64 -4.16 1.49 -5.41
C HIS A 64 -4.25 0.69 -4.11
N ALA A 65 -3.68 -0.52 -4.06
CA ALA A 65 -3.64 -1.33 -2.85
C ALA A 65 -2.90 -0.63 -1.70
N ILE A 66 -1.75 -0.01 -1.97
CA ILE A 66 -0.98 0.74 -0.96
C ILE A 66 -1.77 1.95 -0.46
N ILE A 67 -2.34 2.76 -1.37
CA ILE A 67 -3.16 3.92 -1.02
C ILE A 67 -4.36 3.49 -0.16
N ALA A 68 -5.04 2.40 -0.55
CA ALA A 68 -6.17 1.85 0.20
C ALA A 68 -5.75 1.36 1.58
N ILE A 69 -4.55 0.78 1.75
CA ILE A 69 -4.04 0.35 3.07
C ILE A 69 -3.79 1.57 3.96
N ILE A 70 -3.15 2.61 3.43
CA ILE A 70 -2.75 3.78 4.22
C ILE A 70 -3.97 4.56 4.72
N HIS A 71 -4.95 4.77 3.86
CA HIS A 71 -6.14 5.59 4.20
C HIS A 71 -7.33 4.76 4.69
N GLY A 72 -7.40 3.49 4.33
CA GLY A 72 -8.58 2.64 4.54
C GLY A 72 -8.41 1.53 5.56
N SER A 73 -7.33 1.55 6.36
CA SER A 73 -7.18 0.61 7.48
C SER A 73 -8.20 0.88 8.59
N CYS A 74 -8.61 -0.16 9.30
CA CYS A 74 -9.72 -0.11 10.27
C CYS A 74 -9.56 0.92 11.40
N PHE A 75 -8.32 1.30 11.73
CA PHE A 75 -7.99 2.33 12.73
C PHE A 75 -7.77 3.74 12.15
N MET A 76 -7.73 3.87 10.82
CA MET A 76 -7.61 5.15 10.10
C MET A 76 -8.97 5.71 9.70
N LEU A 77 -10.00 4.88 9.68
CA LEU A 77 -11.36 5.30 9.37
C LEU A 77 -12.01 5.98 10.59
N PRO A 78 -12.78 7.06 10.38
CA PRO A 78 -13.61 7.64 11.43
C PRO A 78 -14.59 6.60 11.97
N LYS A 79 -14.69 6.49 13.30
CA LYS A 79 -15.70 5.61 13.93
C LYS A 79 -16.94 6.44 14.28
N LYS A 80 -18.11 5.90 13.97
CA LYS A 80 -19.39 6.42 14.48
C LYS A 80 -19.48 6.09 15.96
N ASP A 81 -19.83 7.08 16.79
CA ASP A 81 -19.97 6.90 18.22
C ASP A 81 -21.08 5.86 18.50
N PRO A 82 -20.80 4.77 19.25
CA PRO A 82 -21.80 3.76 19.57
C PRO A 82 -22.89 4.25 20.55
N GLU A 83 -22.71 5.36 21.26
CA GLU A 83 -23.68 5.83 22.28
C GLU A 83 -24.75 6.79 21.74
N ASN A 84 -24.53 7.48 20.61
CA ASN A 84 -25.51 8.38 19.99
C ASN A 84 -25.51 8.25 18.45
N PRO A 85 -26.40 7.42 17.85
CA PRO A 85 -26.45 7.21 16.40
C PRO A 85 -26.88 8.43 15.57
N ASP A 86 -27.45 9.44 16.21
CA ASP A 86 -28.11 10.59 15.57
C ASP A 86 -27.26 11.87 15.59
N GLU A 87 -26.14 11.89 16.32
CA GLU A 87 -25.17 12.97 16.29
C GLU A 87 -24.03 12.61 15.32
N GLU A 88 -23.76 13.47 14.33
CA GLU A 88 -22.57 13.41 13.46
C GLU A 88 -21.26 13.73 14.22
N ALA A 89 -21.15 13.30 15.47
CA ALA A 89 -19.92 13.35 16.24
C ALA A 89 -18.96 12.27 15.71
N VAL A 90 -18.33 12.58 14.58
CA VAL A 90 -17.29 11.75 13.96
C VAL A 90 -16.09 11.73 14.90
N ILE A 91 -15.86 10.62 15.60
CA ILE A 91 -14.66 10.46 16.42
C ILE A 91 -13.47 10.45 15.45
N PRO A 92 -12.56 11.44 15.53
CA PRO A 92 -11.43 11.49 14.62
C PRO A 92 -10.57 10.23 14.81
N PRO A 93 -9.94 9.72 13.73
CA PRO A 93 -9.12 8.52 13.82
C PRO A 93 -8.05 8.67 14.90
N LYS A 94 -7.88 7.62 15.71
CA LYS A 94 -6.94 7.60 16.85
C LYS A 94 -5.51 7.92 16.45
N VAL A 95 -5.17 7.77 15.17
CA VAL A 95 -3.82 7.95 14.63
C VAL A 95 -3.88 8.83 13.38
N LYS A 96 -3.06 9.89 13.34
CA LYS A 96 -2.99 10.81 12.19
C LYS A 96 -2.25 10.24 10.98
N PHE A 97 -1.31 9.32 11.20
CA PHE A 97 -0.48 8.75 10.14
C PHE A 97 -0.39 7.24 10.28
N HIS A 98 -0.61 6.52 9.18
CA HIS A 98 -0.45 5.07 9.16
C HIS A 98 1.03 4.68 9.34
N PRO A 99 1.37 3.65 10.15
CA PRO A 99 2.76 3.24 10.39
C PRO A 99 3.57 2.92 9.12
N ILE A 100 2.90 2.41 8.08
CA ILE A 100 3.55 2.09 6.79
C ILE A 100 3.92 3.31 5.96
N GLY A 101 3.31 4.49 6.19
CA GLY A 101 3.50 5.65 5.34
C GLY A 101 4.99 6.02 5.21
N GLY A 102 5.71 6.05 6.33
CA GLY A 102 7.15 6.32 6.33
C GLY A 102 7.98 5.27 5.58
N ARG A 103 7.53 4.01 5.56
CA ARG A 103 8.21 2.92 4.84
C ARG A 103 8.01 3.04 3.33
N VAL A 104 6.80 3.37 2.88
CA VAL A 104 6.50 3.61 1.45
C VAL A 104 7.25 4.85 0.95
N VAL A 105 7.26 5.93 1.73
CA VAL A 105 8.05 7.14 1.43
C VAL A 105 9.53 6.78 1.28
N LYS A 106 10.11 6.01 2.22
CA LYS A 106 11.50 5.56 2.13
C LYS A 106 11.78 4.73 0.87
N PHE A 107 10.83 3.87 0.47
CA PHE A 107 10.93 3.13 -0.79
C PHE A 107 10.97 4.07 -1.99
N CYS A 108 10.04 5.02 -2.10
CA CYS A 108 10.03 6.01 -3.18
C CYS A 108 11.31 6.86 -3.21
N LEU A 109 11.79 7.31 -2.06
CA LEU A 109 13.05 8.07 -1.96
C LEU A 109 14.26 7.25 -2.45
N ASN A 110 14.30 5.94 -2.19
CA ASN A 110 15.36 5.09 -2.71
C ASN A 110 15.35 4.98 -4.23
N LEU A 111 14.18 5.10 -4.88
CA LEU A 111 14.06 5.12 -6.34
C LEU A 111 14.51 6.44 -6.96
N PHE A 112 14.65 7.52 -6.18
CA PHE A 112 15.14 8.81 -6.66
C PHE A 112 16.67 8.96 -6.60
N LYS A 113 17.39 7.93 -6.15
CA LYS A 113 18.86 7.95 -6.18
C LYS A 113 19.37 8.08 -7.62
N SER A 114 20.47 8.82 -7.79
CA SER A 114 21.00 9.23 -9.10
C SER A 114 21.19 8.07 -10.09
N GLU A 115 21.52 6.88 -9.60
CA GLU A 115 21.69 5.68 -10.40
C GLU A 115 20.38 5.19 -11.07
N THR A 116 19.25 5.29 -10.37
CA THR A 116 17.93 4.92 -10.90
C THR A 116 17.35 6.04 -11.78
N LEU A 117 17.64 7.29 -11.46
CA LEU A 117 17.19 8.46 -12.23
C LEU A 117 17.79 8.49 -13.64
N ALA A 118 19.05 8.07 -13.78
CA ALA A 118 19.73 7.98 -15.07
C ALA A 118 19.20 6.84 -15.95
N ASN A 119 18.82 5.70 -15.35
CA ASN A 119 18.53 4.46 -16.06
C ASN A 119 17.03 4.12 -16.20
N SER A 120 16.14 4.76 -15.45
CA SER A 120 14.72 4.38 -15.38
C SER A 120 13.78 5.54 -15.04
N GLN A 121 13.79 6.58 -15.89
CA GLN A 121 12.98 7.80 -15.72
C GLN A 121 11.47 7.53 -15.55
N THR A 122 10.92 6.51 -16.23
CA THR A 122 9.50 6.14 -16.12
C THR A 122 9.16 5.55 -14.74
N THR A 123 10.05 4.78 -14.14
CA THR A 123 9.90 4.24 -12.79
C THR A 123 9.84 5.35 -11.73
N VAL A 124 10.64 6.40 -11.92
CA VAL A 124 10.64 7.60 -11.06
C VAL A 124 9.30 8.31 -11.11
N LEU A 125 8.69 8.47 -12.29
CA LEU A 125 7.36 9.07 -12.42
C LEU A 125 6.28 8.25 -11.69
N HIS A 126 6.34 6.92 -11.79
CA HIS A 126 5.40 6.04 -11.08
C HIS A 126 5.56 6.11 -9.55
N ALA A 127 6.79 6.29 -9.06
CA ALA A 127 7.07 6.49 -7.65
C ALA A 127 6.57 7.86 -7.15
N LEU A 128 6.69 8.92 -7.96
CA LEU A 128 6.15 10.25 -7.65
C LEU A 128 4.62 10.25 -7.58
N GLU A 129 3.96 9.57 -8.51
CA GLU A 129 2.49 9.40 -8.49
C GLU A 129 2.05 8.72 -7.19
N LEU A 130 2.71 7.63 -6.80
CA LEU A 130 2.42 6.95 -5.54
C LEU A 130 2.70 7.83 -4.31
N LEU A 131 3.80 8.58 -4.31
CA LEU A 131 4.18 9.45 -3.19
C LEU A 131 3.14 10.56 -2.97
N LYS A 132 2.65 11.17 -4.06
CA LYS A 132 1.62 12.21 -4.03
C LYS A 132 0.34 11.73 -3.32
N ASP A 133 -0.06 10.49 -3.56
CA ASP A 133 -1.31 9.95 -3.01
C ASP A 133 -1.15 9.32 -1.61
N THR A 134 0.10 9.21 -1.15
CA THR A 134 0.47 8.63 0.16
C THR A 134 0.71 9.70 1.24
N ILE A 135 1.15 10.88 0.85
CA ILE A 135 1.38 12.06 1.73
C ILE A 135 0.07 12.83 1.89
#